data_AF-A0A914EEQ9-F1
#
_entry.id   AF-A0A914EEQ9-F1
#
_cell.length_a   1.000
_cell.length_b   1.000
_cell.length_c   1.000
_cell.angle_alpha   90.00
_cell.angle_beta   90.00
_cell.angle_gamma   90.00
#
_symmetry.space_group_name_H-M   'P 1'
#
loop_
_entity.id
_entity.type
_entity.pdbx_description
1 polymer ?
#
loop_
_entity_poly.entity_id
_entity_poly.type
_entity_poly.pdbx_seq_one_letter_code
_entity_poly.pdbx_strand_id
1 'polypeptide(L)'
;MEQHYELGRKLRERYITNLTFLSQTYKSQEIYIKSTDYNRTVISAYSNLIGMFEAGEETQAGIDYPQNPKWPKGFVPIAVHTHDSTLEALFSTLGFRKSAYDEDGMPRYSTGLTLELWLDASNSSYIKVLYWPLNEAYEDVTIHVTGCVENCPLEMFINRSMPYKVDDYEEA
;
A
#
# COMPACT_ATOMS: atom_id res chain seq x y z
N MET A 1 -5.13 -9.57 -12.33
CA MET A 1 -4.92 -8.23 -12.92
C MET A 1 -6.09 -7.31 -12.56
N GLU A 2 -7.31 -7.60 -13.01
CA GLU A 2 -8.53 -6.81 -12.69
C GLU A 2 -8.71 -6.54 -11.19
N GLN A 3 -8.55 -7.56 -10.34
CA GLN A 3 -8.64 -7.40 -8.87
C GLN A 3 -7.67 -6.34 -8.32
N HIS A 4 -6.42 -6.33 -8.81
CA HIS A 4 -5.43 -5.35 -8.38
C HIS A 4 -5.72 -3.96 -8.94
N TYR A 5 -6.26 -3.87 -10.15
CA TYR A 5 -6.70 -2.61 -10.75
C TYR A 5 -7.81 -1.97 -9.92
N GLU A 6 -8.82 -2.74 -9.51
CA GLU A 6 -9.89 -2.25 -8.63
C GLU A 6 -9.37 -1.82 -7.25
N LEU A 7 -8.43 -2.58 -6.66
CA LEU A 7 -7.73 -2.14 -5.46
C LEU A 7 -7.01 -0.80 -5.68
N GLY A 8 -6.38 -0.61 -6.84
CA GLY A 8 -5.71 0.64 -7.22
C GLY A 8 -6.68 1.82 -7.27
N ARG A 9 -7.87 1.62 -7.87
CA ARG A 9 -8.93 2.63 -7.90
C ARG A 9 -9.40 3.04 -6.50
N LYS A 10 -9.59 2.07 -5.61
CA LYS A 10 -9.95 2.35 -4.21
C LYS A 10 -8.87 3.16 -3.49
N LEU A 11 -7.60 2.86 -3.73
CA LEU A 11 -6.48 3.63 -3.19
C LEU A 11 -6.45 5.07 -3.75
N ARG A 12 -6.74 5.24 -5.05
CA ARG A 12 -6.89 6.57 -5.68
C ARG A 12 -8.00 7.38 -5.02
N GLU A 13 -9.19 6.80 -4.89
CA GLU A 13 -10.33 7.47 -4.26
C GLU A 13 -10.00 7.95 -2.84
N ARG A 14 -9.29 7.14 -2.06
CA ARG A 14 -8.87 7.52 -0.71
C ARG A 14 -7.77 8.58 -0.70
N TYR A 15 -6.62 8.30 -1.31
CA TYR A 15 -5.40 9.09 -1.09
C TYR A 15 -5.25 10.27 -2.05
N ILE A 16 -5.83 10.20 -3.24
CA ILE A 16 -5.76 11.27 -4.24
C ILE A 16 -7.03 12.12 -4.19
N THR A 17 -8.22 11.50 -4.22
CA THR A 17 -9.48 12.24 -4.31
C THR A 17 -9.99 12.76 -2.96
N ASN A 18 -10.13 11.89 -1.95
CA ASN A 18 -10.77 12.25 -0.69
C ASN A 18 -9.83 12.98 0.28
N LEU A 19 -8.60 12.47 0.43
CA LEU A 19 -7.62 13.05 1.36
C LEU A 19 -6.71 14.08 0.71
N THR A 20 -6.64 14.13 -0.63
CA THR A 20 -5.69 14.99 -1.37
C THR A 20 -4.25 14.88 -0.84
N PHE A 21 -3.88 13.68 -0.39
CA PHE A 21 -2.58 13.38 0.21
C PHE A 21 -1.49 13.20 -0.86
N LEU A 22 -1.85 12.61 -2.00
CA LEU A 22 -0.99 12.43 -3.16
C LEU A 22 -1.43 13.31 -4.32
N SER A 23 -0.49 13.67 -5.19
CA SER A 23 -0.78 14.37 -6.44
C SER A 23 -1.67 13.53 -7.36
N GLN A 24 -2.48 14.22 -8.18
CA GLN A 24 -3.32 13.56 -9.19
C GLN A 24 -2.52 12.82 -10.26
N THR A 25 -1.32 13.33 -10.58
CA THR A 25 -0.33 12.71 -11.46
C THR A 25 0.79 12.06 -10.66
N TYR A 26 1.39 11.01 -11.21
CA TYR A 26 2.51 10.32 -10.58
C TYR A 26 3.74 11.21 -10.44
N LYS A 27 4.29 11.28 -9.22
CA LYS A 27 5.58 11.90 -8.93
C LYS A 27 6.46 10.92 -8.15
N SER A 28 7.66 10.65 -8.66
CA SER A 28 8.62 9.72 -8.02
C SER A 28 9.10 10.17 -6.64
N GLN A 29 8.91 11.44 -6.28
CA GLN A 29 9.25 11.97 -4.95
C GLN A 29 8.17 11.69 -3.90
N GLU A 30 6.94 11.39 -4.32
CA GLU A 30 5.80 11.19 -3.41
C GLU A 30 5.55 9.71 -3.11
N ILE A 31 5.94 8.81 -4.01
CA ILE A 31 5.65 7.37 -3.89
C ILE A 31 6.86 6.53 -4.30
N TYR A 32 7.12 5.50 -3.50
CA TYR A 32 8.10 4.46 -3.76
C TYR A 32 7.40 3.10 -3.82
N ILE A 33 7.67 2.31 -4.85
CA ILE A 33 7.00 1.02 -5.06
C ILE A 33 8.02 -0.10 -5.08
N LYS A 34 7.76 -1.13 -4.27
CA LYS A 34 8.58 -2.33 -4.17
C LYS A 34 7.71 -3.59 -4.25
N SER A 35 8.20 -4.61 -4.95
CA SER A 35 7.58 -5.93 -5.13
C SER A 35 8.65 -7.02 -4.95
N THR A 36 8.26 -8.28 -4.88
CA THR A 36 9.21 -9.41 -5.00
C THR A 36 9.46 -9.73 -6.48
N ASP A 37 10.59 -10.37 -6.81
CA ASP A 37 10.96 -10.67 -8.20
C ASP A 37 10.23 -11.89 -8.78
N TYR A 38 8.90 -11.91 -8.66
CA TYR A 38 8.04 -12.89 -9.32
C TYR A 38 7.13 -12.20 -10.33
N ASN A 39 6.97 -12.80 -11.51
CA ASN A 39 6.09 -12.26 -12.55
C ASN A 39 4.69 -11.92 -12.03
N ARG A 40 4.12 -12.77 -11.17
CA ARG A 40 2.80 -12.54 -10.58
C ARG A 40 2.74 -11.29 -9.71
N THR A 41 3.78 -11.01 -8.91
CA THR A 41 3.81 -9.88 -7.98
C THR A 41 4.16 -8.58 -8.69
N VAL A 42 5.02 -8.63 -9.70
CA VAL A 42 5.33 -7.47 -10.57
C VAL A 42 4.10 -7.07 -11.39
N ILE A 43 3.43 -8.03 -12.04
CA ILE A 43 2.20 -7.75 -12.82
C ILE A 43 1.07 -7.24 -11.91
N SER A 44 0.94 -7.79 -10.70
CA SER A 44 0.00 -7.30 -9.69
C SER A 44 0.28 -5.85 -9.30
N ALA A 45 1.54 -5.50 -9.02
CA ALA A 45 1.95 -4.13 -8.67
C ALA A 45 1.63 -3.15 -9.80
N TYR A 46 1.98 -3.48 -11.04
CA TYR A 46 1.63 -2.65 -12.20
C TYR A 46 0.13 -2.50 -12.40
N SER A 47 -0.64 -3.59 -12.26
CA SER A 47 -2.11 -3.54 -12.38
C SER A 47 -2.71 -2.58 -11.35
N ASN A 48 -2.18 -2.60 -10.12
CA ASN A 48 -2.62 -1.70 -9.05
C ASN A 48 -2.27 -0.24 -9.35
N LEU A 49 -1.06 0.03 -9.81
CA LEU A 49 -0.63 1.38 -10.17
C LEU A 49 -1.41 1.97 -11.34
N ILE A 50 -1.77 1.14 -12.33
CA ILE A 50 -2.63 1.56 -13.45
C ILE A 50 -4.00 2.02 -12.95
N GLY A 51 -4.58 1.34 -11.96
CA GLY A 51 -5.84 1.76 -11.33
C GLY A 51 -5.68 2.98 -10.41
N MET A 52 -4.50 3.15 -9.81
CA MET A 52 -4.24 4.27 -8.90
C MET A 52 -3.95 5.59 -9.64
N PHE A 53 -3.19 5.53 -10.72
CA PHE A 53 -2.76 6.66 -11.55
C PHE A 53 -3.35 6.55 -12.96
N GLU A 54 -4.65 6.31 -13.04
CA GLU A 54 -5.38 6.25 -14.31
C GLU A 54 -5.02 7.44 -15.21
N ALA A 55 -4.93 7.16 -16.52
CA ALA A 55 -4.73 8.12 -17.59
C ALA A 55 -5.88 9.15 -17.66
N GLY A 56 -5.88 10.11 -16.74
CA GLY A 56 -6.86 11.20 -16.69
C GLY A 56 -6.45 12.39 -17.56
N GLU A 57 -7.35 13.37 -17.66
CA GLU A 57 -7.12 14.66 -18.34
C GLU A 57 -5.88 15.41 -17.81
N GLU A 58 -5.48 15.09 -16.57
CA GLU A 58 -4.32 15.65 -15.89
C GLU A 58 -2.98 15.23 -16.52
N THR A 59 -2.93 14.12 -17.25
CA THR A 59 -1.69 13.61 -17.86
C THR A 59 -1.44 14.23 -19.24
N GLN A 60 -0.31 14.88 -19.41
CA GLN A 60 0.03 15.64 -20.61
C GLN A 60 0.95 14.86 -21.53
N ALA A 61 0.51 14.70 -22.79
CA ALA A 61 1.33 14.11 -23.84
C ALA A 61 2.55 15.02 -24.12
N GLY A 62 3.74 14.45 -24.13
CA GLY A 62 5.02 15.14 -24.36
C GLY A 62 5.73 15.60 -23.10
N ILE A 63 5.06 15.51 -21.95
CA ILE A 63 5.62 15.78 -20.62
C ILE A 63 5.64 14.49 -19.82
N ASP A 64 4.47 13.91 -19.55
CA ASP A 64 4.33 12.72 -18.69
C ASP A 64 4.51 11.42 -19.46
N TYR A 65 4.19 11.43 -20.76
CA TYR A 65 4.39 10.30 -21.67
C TYR A 65 4.70 10.78 -23.10
N PRO A 66 5.38 9.98 -23.94
CA PRO A 66 5.75 10.41 -25.30
C PRO A 66 4.56 10.75 -26.19
N GLN A 67 4.64 11.83 -26.98
CA GLN A 67 3.70 12.13 -28.09
C GLN A 67 3.94 11.21 -29.29
N ASN A 68 3.92 9.89 -29.09
CA ASN A 68 4.10 8.90 -30.14
C ASN A 68 2.78 8.15 -30.36
N PRO A 69 2.24 8.10 -31.59
CA PRO A 69 1.00 7.36 -31.89
C PRO A 69 1.07 5.86 -31.57
N LYS A 70 2.27 5.27 -31.49
CA LYS A 70 2.49 3.88 -31.07
C LYS A 70 2.48 3.71 -29.55
N TRP A 71 2.62 4.79 -28.79
CA TRP A 71 2.60 4.76 -27.34
C TRP A 71 1.14 4.67 -26.84
N PRO A 72 0.84 3.83 -25.84
CA PRO A 72 -0.50 3.77 -25.27
C PRO A 72 -0.89 5.12 -24.66
N LYS A 73 -1.99 5.70 -25.13
CA LYS A 73 -2.41 7.05 -24.71
C LYS A 73 -2.59 7.12 -23.19
N GLY A 74 -1.92 8.08 -22.55
CA GLY A 74 -2.00 8.33 -21.11
C GLY A 74 -1.27 7.32 -20.23
N PHE A 75 -0.58 6.33 -20.80
CA PHE A 75 0.21 5.39 -20.02
C PHE A 75 1.52 6.05 -19.56
N VAL A 76 1.64 6.24 -18.25
CA VAL A 76 2.86 6.72 -17.58
C VAL A 76 3.56 5.52 -16.95
N PRO A 77 4.82 5.22 -17.31
CA PRO A 77 5.55 4.10 -16.73
C PRO A 77 5.98 4.45 -15.30
N ILE A 78 5.55 3.63 -14.34
CA ILE A 78 5.90 3.77 -12.91
C ILE A 78 6.95 2.73 -12.56
N ALA A 79 8.00 3.14 -11.84
CA ALA A 79 9.06 2.23 -11.43
C ALA A 79 8.57 1.31 -10.30
N VAL A 80 8.71 -0.01 -10.50
CA VAL A 80 8.50 -1.03 -9.47
C VAL A 80 9.86 -1.68 -9.19
N HIS A 81 10.37 -1.51 -7.97
CA HIS A 81 11.63 -2.12 -7.54
C HIS A 81 11.38 -3.56 -7.08
N THR A 82 12.23 -4.52 -7.44
CA THR A 82 12.07 -5.92 -7.02
C THR A 82 13.09 -6.31 -5.95
N HIS A 83 12.65 -7.09 -4.95
CA HIS A 83 13.50 -7.69 -3.91
C HIS A 83 12.72 -8.77 -3.15
N ASP A 84 13.35 -9.92 -2.92
CA ASP A 84 12.63 -11.18 -2.69
C ASP A 84 12.10 -11.36 -1.25
N SER A 85 12.58 -10.57 -0.27
CA SER A 85 12.43 -10.87 1.16
C SER A 85 11.44 -10.00 1.96
N THR A 86 10.81 -8.98 1.38
CA THR A 86 10.27 -7.87 2.21
C THR A 86 8.84 -8.07 2.76
N LEU A 87 7.96 -8.83 2.10
CA LEU A 87 6.54 -8.91 2.49
C LEU A 87 6.21 -9.99 3.54
N GLU A 88 6.94 -11.11 3.56
CA GLU A 88 6.70 -12.21 4.52
C GLU A 88 7.10 -11.84 5.96
N ALA A 89 8.22 -11.11 6.09
CA ALA A 89 8.69 -10.60 7.37
C ALA A 89 7.70 -9.59 7.99
N LEU A 90 7.13 -8.68 7.17
CA LEU A 90 6.21 -7.64 7.65
C LEU A 90 4.91 -8.23 8.22
N PHE A 91 4.33 -9.24 7.57
CA PHE A 91 3.10 -9.86 8.10
C PHE A 91 3.34 -10.64 9.39
N SER A 92 4.54 -11.22 9.54
CA SER A 92 4.94 -11.95 10.74
C SER A 92 5.15 -11.01 11.95
N THR A 93 5.69 -9.80 11.73
CA THR A 93 5.94 -8.82 12.81
C THR A 93 4.68 -8.13 13.35
N LEU A 94 3.58 -8.12 12.57
CA LEU A 94 2.34 -7.48 13.02
C LEU A 94 1.57 -8.30 14.08
N GLY A 95 1.97 -9.55 14.33
CA GLY A 95 1.48 -10.35 15.45
C GLY A 95 0.00 -10.73 15.32
N PHE A 96 -0.53 -10.80 14.10
CA PHE A 96 -1.85 -11.35 13.86
C PHE A 96 -1.88 -12.82 14.27
N ARG A 97 -2.86 -13.21 15.10
CA ARG A 97 -3.04 -14.63 15.51
C ARG A 97 -3.46 -15.55 14.35
N LYS A 98 -3.77 -14.98 13.18
CA LYS A 98 -4.26 -15.66 11.97
C LYS A 98 -3.59 -15.04 10.73
N SER A 99 -3.27 -15.86 9.74
CA SER A 99 -2.59 -15.43 8.50
C SER A 99 -3.47 -14.57 7.58
N ALA A 100 -4.78 -14.59 7.76
CA ALA A 100 -5.75 -13.68 7.16
C ALA A 100 -6.63 -13.10 8.27
N TYR A 101 -6.97 -11.81 8.16
CA TYR A 101 -7.75 -11.10 9.17
C TYR A 101 -9.22 -11.59 9.25
N ASP A 102 -9.78 -12.16 8.17
CA ASP A 102 -11.21 -12.56 8.12
C ASP A 102 -11.51 -14.09 8.15
N GLU A 103 -10.56 -14.98 7.86
CA GLU A 103 -10.78 -16.44 7.84
C GLU A 103 -9.56 -17.23 8.36
N ASP A 104 -9.78 -18.45 8.90
CA ASP A 104 -8.70 -19.41 9.15
C ASP A 104 -8.10 -19.84 7.79
N GLY A 105 -7.04 -19.17 7.35
CA GLY A 105 -6.43 -19.43 6.05
C GLY A 105 -5.41 -18.37 5.64
N MET A 106 -4.75 -18.59 4.50
CA MET A 106 -3.88 -17.58 3.89
C MET A 106 -4.72 -16.40 3.36
N PRO A 107 -4.16 -15.18 3.28
CA PRO A 107 -4.85 -14.04 2.69
C PRO A 107 -5.43 -14.36 1.32
N ARG A 108 -6.65 -13.88 1.06
CA ARG A 108 -7.24 -13.98 -0.28
C ARG A 108 -6.44 -13.13 -1.27
N TYR A 109 -6.51 -13.48 -2.56
CA TYR A 109 -5.79 -12.72 -3.59
C TYR A 109 -6.24 -11.25 -3.62
N SER A 110 -5.28 -10.36 -3.84
CA SER A 110 -5.50 -8.91 -3.94
C SER A 110 -6.07 -8.24 -2.67
N THR A 111 -5.98 -8.88 -1.51
CA THR A 111 -6.18 -8.18 -0.23
C THR A 111 -5.02 -7.25 0.04
N GLY A 112 -5.30 -6.08 0.61
CA GLY A 112 -4.29 -5.09 0.98
C GLY A 112 -4.28 -4.81 2.48
N LEU A 113 -3.11 -4.38 2.98
CA LEU A 113 -2.99 -3.79 4.30
C LEU A 113 -2.31 -2.43 4.14
N THR A 114 -2.90 -1.39 4.71
CA THR A 114 -2.28 -0.05 4.74
C THR A 114 -2.03 0.38 6.16
N LEU A 115 -0.83 0.91 6.43
CA LEU A 115 -0.50 1.58 7.67
C LEU A 115 -0.47 3.08 7.40
N GLU A 116 -1.26 3.84 8.14
CA GLU A 116 -1.38 5.29 8.00
C GLU A 116 -0.87 5.97 9.26
N LEU A 117 0.01 6.95 9.09
CA LEU A 117 0.44 7.83 10.16
C LEU A 117 -0.40 9.12 10.11
N TRP A 118 -1.14 9.37 11.18
CA TRP A 118 -1.99 10.53 11.34
C TRP A 118 -1.44 11.46 12.41
N LEU A 119 -1.72 12.76 12.25
CA LEU A 119 -1.50 13.79 13.26
C LEU A 119 -2.85 14.33 13.68
N ASP A 120 -3.07 14.42 14.99
CA ASP A 120 -4.26 15.08 15.53
C ASP A 120 -4.08 16.60 15.62
N ALA A 121 -5.14 17.31 16.03
CA ALA A 121 -5.11 18.75 16.22
C ALA A 121 -4.14 19.21 17.33
N SER A 122 -3.72 18.31 18.21
CA SER A 122 -2.71 18.55 19.24
C SER A 122 -1.28 18.26 18.77
N ASN A 123 -1.11 17.89 17.49
CA ASN A 123 0.14 17.46 16.88
C ASN A 123 0.70 16.14 17.47
N SER A 124 -0.18 15.34 18.10
CA SER A 124 0.13 13.99 18.55
C SER A 124 -0.07 13.01 17.41
N SER A 125 0.88 12.08 17.26
CA SER A 125 0.89 11.12 16.16
C SER A 125 0.30 9.78 16.56
N TYR A 126 -0.50 9.19 15.66
CA TYR A 126 -1.09 7.88 15.85
C TYR A 126 -1.14 7.10 14.54
N ILE A 127 -1.17 5.78 14.66
CA ILE A 127 -1.22 4.84 13.55
C ILE A 127 -2.64 4.32 13.38
N LYS A 128 -3.07 4.24 12.12
CA LYS A 128 -4.21 3.43 11.70
C LYS A 128 -3.74 2.28 10.83
N VAL A 129 -4.31 1.11 11.02
CA VAL A 129 -4.09 -0.06 10.18
C VAL A 129 -5.40 -0.39 9.49
N LEU A 130 -5.41 -0.31 8.16
CA LEU A 130 -6.59 -0.55 7.33
C LEU A 130 -6.43 -1.86 6.57
N TYR A 131 -7.43 -2.72 6.67
CA TYR A 131 -7.54 -3.93 5.85
C TYR A 131 -8.41 -3.65 4.63
N TRP A 132 -7.95 -4.09 3.46
CA TRP A 132 -8.64 -3.94 2.19
C TRP A 132 -9.09 -5.31 1.69
N PRO A 133 -10.32 -5.74 2.02
CA PRO A 133 -10.90 -6.94 1.46
C PRO A 133 -11.18 -6.80 -0.04
N LEU A 134 -11.23 -7.95 -0.73
CA LEU A 134 -11.55 -8.00 -2.14
C LEU A 134 -13.01 -7.54 -2.36
N ASN A 135 -13.23 -6.62 -3.30
CA ASN A 135 -14.56 -6.12 -3.69
C ASN A 135 -15.40 -5.47 -2.56
N GLU A 136 -14.81 -5.21 -1.40
CA GLU A 136 -15.48 -4.64 -0.23
C GLU A 136 -14.81 -3.33 0.22
N ALA A 137 -15.47 -2.58 1.12
CA ALA A 137 -14.88 -1.37 1.68
C ALA A 137 -13.72 -1.71 2.62
N TYR A 138 -12.80 -0.77 2.85
CA TYR A 138 -11.75 -0.98 3.83
C TYR A 138 -12.31 -1.00 5.25
N GLU A 139 -11.65 -1.75 6.11
CA GLU A 139 -11.95 -1.84 7.54
C GLU A 139 -10.79 -1.28 8.35
N ASP A 140 -11.10 -0.49 9.38
CA ASP A 140 -10.10 -0.06 10.37
C ASP A 140 -9.86 -1.19 11.36
N VAL A 141 -8.72 -1.86 11.21
CA VAL A 141 -8.34 -3.03 12.00
C VAL A 141 -7.32 -2.69 13.09
N THR A 142 -7.12 -1.40 13.39
CA THR A 142 -6.12 -0.92 14.35
C THR A 142 -6.29 -1.56 15.73
N ILE A 143 -7.52 -1.76 16.18
CA ILE A 143 -7.81 -2.38 17.49
C ILE A 143 -7.42 -3.88 17.54
N HIS A 144 -7.31 -4.53 16.39
CA HIS A 144 -6.93 -5.93 16.28
C HIS A 144 -5.41 -6.13 16.27
N VAL A 145 -4.65 -5.05 16.16
CA VAL A 145 -3.19 -5.04 16.26
C VAL A 145 -2.82 -5.26 17.74
N THR A 146 -2.16 -6.38 18.04
CA THR A 146 -1.77 -6.72 19.42
C THR A 146 -1.01 -5.56 20.08
N GLY A 147 -1.46 -5.13 21.26
CA GLY A 147 -0.84 -4.01 21.97
C GLY A 147 -1.15 -2.63 21.41
N CYS A 148 -2.21 -2.47 20.62
CA CYS A 148 -2.77 -1.18 20.20
C CYS A 148 -4.17 -0.94 20.79
N VAL A 149 -4.55 0.33 20.84
CA VAL A 149 -5.91 0.81 21.14
C VAL A 149 -6.49 1.49 19.90
N GLU A 150 -7.76 1.93 19.96
CA GLU A 150 -8.33 2.80 18.93
C GLU A 150 -7.46 4.05 18.75
N ASN A 151 -7.14 4.41 17.50
CA ASN A 151 -6.14 5.44 17.16
C ASN A 151 -4.80 5.22 17.91
N CYS A 152 -4.12 4.11 17.59
CA CYS A 152 -2.95 3.65 18.33
C CYS A 152 -1.82 4.69 18.35
N PRO A 153 -1.42 5.24 19.51
CA PRO A 153 -0.33 6.22 19.58
C PRO A 153 0.95 5.68 18.95
N LEU A 154 1.70 6.52 18.23
CA LEU A 154 2.88 6.08 17.49
C LEU A 154 3.91 5.39 18.39
N GLU A 155 4.17 5.95 19.57
CA GLU A 155 5.12 5.39 20.54
C GLU A 155 4.70 3.99 21.00
N MET A 156 3.40 3.78 21.23
CA MET A 156 2.84 2.49 21.60
C MET A 156 3.02 1.47 20.47
N PHE A 157 2.77 1.87 19.22
CA PHE A 157 2.98 1.04 18.03
C PHE A 157 4.46 0.68 17.82
N ILE A 158 5.39 1.60 18.09
CA ILE A 158 6.83 1.34 18.02
C ILE A 158 7.22 0.34 19.11
N ASN A 159 6.86 0.59 20.37
CA ASN A 159 7.23 -0.25 21.49
C ASN A 159 6.73 -1.69 21.36
N ARG A 160 5.50 -1.89 20.87
CA ARG A 160 4.97 -3.25 20.59
C ARG A 160 5.68 -3.95 19.43
N SER A 161 6.31 -3.20 18.52
CA SER A 161 6.98 -3.74 17.34
C SER A 161 8.46 -4.04 17.57
N MET A 162 9.09 -3.40 18.58
CA MET A 162 10.50 -3.59 18.93
C MET A 162 10.94 -5.05 19.10
N PRO A 163 10.16 -5.97 19.73
CA PRO A 163 10.57 -7.36 19.86
C PRO A 163 10.73 -8.12 18.53
N TYR A 164 10.11 -7.62 17.46
CA TYR A 164 10.16 -8.22 16.13
C TYR A 164 11.15 -7.52 15.20
N LYS A 165 11.80 -6.46 15.68
CA LYS A 165 12.80 -5.73 14.91
C LYS A 165 14.09 -6.54 14.90
N VAL A 166 14.48 -6.99 13.72
CA VAL A 166 15.80 -7.59 13.50
C VAL A 166 16.82 -6.45 13.42
N ASP A 167 17.72 -6.37 14.39
CA ASP A 167 18.77 -5.34 14.43
C ASP A 167 19.95 -5.69 13.51
N ASP A 168 20.19 -6.98 13.24
CA ASP A 168 21.21 -7.46 12.30
C ASP A 168 20.60 -8.46 11.29
N TYR A 169 20.53 -8.05 10.03
CA TYR A 169 19.93 -8.85 8.95
C TYR A 169 20.82 -10.03 8.53
N GLU A 170 22.09 -10.07 8.92
CA GLU A 170 23.00 -11.18 8.58
C GLU A 170 22.88 -12.37 9.55
N GLU A 171 22.30 -12.16 10.74
CA GLU A 171 22.14 -13.21 11.76
C GLU A 171 20.74 -13.88 11.76
N ALA A 172 19.80 -13.39 10.94
CA ALA A 172 18.41 -13.86 10.85
C ALA A 172 18.18 -14.78 9.63
#